data_AF-G0U9L2-F1
#
_entry.id   AF-G0U9L2-F1
#
_cell.length_a   1.000
_cell.length_b   1.000
_cell.length_c   1.000
_cell.angle_alpha   90.00
_cell.angle_beta   90.00
_cell.angle_gamma   90.00
#
_symmetry.space_group_name_H-M   'P 1'
#
loop_
_entity.id
_entity.type
_entity.pdbx_description
1 polymer ?
#
loop_
_entity_poly.entity_id
_entity_poly.type
_entity_poly.pdbx_seq_one_letter_code
_entity_poly.pdbx_strand_id
1 'polypeptide(L)'
;MGSEEGSPVEKHEAPHNGEEVVPASGKALAEGKGKGEEEPEAHATEAPQAVPQLTIDPTKDLWQNIALNAKESNVSQAEVNMFVVGAPSSGKSSVINRICSSIGGSGATSKGKTKLKPTTALDYTYTTRVNRHVSQVVHFWELAQGMELSQLCEVVLIPENVHTMFVMIVVDLGDPSTIWETLAYWLKRTDRRVNEIAQKMRAKGSTTPDKLQARARLALGEGHPDVNRIRFSGLPTVIVCNKLDAFAGDTSQLKTLTRCLRFIAHLYGAYLVFTSEAESGKLRLLLNHMLFLTPFDAKQIEFDADRGVVLVTPESDTFVDIGDPPVCDMSTASRSTGDSELDRWKVPLDAMFPPKNSEDQLQNDPLLKRLYDMGDGGFGEPLIDTVRKQKDEELEQYRKGAAKRDKGEK
;
A
#
# COMPACT_ATOMS: atom_id res chain seq x y z
N MET A 1 40.34 34.88 53.73
CA MET A 1 41.14 34.93 52.48
C MET A 1 41.57 33.50 52.20
N GLY A 2 41.32 33.02 50.97
CA GLY A 2 41.27 31.61 50.55
C GLY A 2 42.53 30.76 50.82
N SER A 3 42.55 29.46 50.57
CA SER A 3 41.77 28.61 49.67
C SER A 3 41.88 27.14 50.18
N GLU A 4 40.83 26.31 50.13
CA GLU A 4 40.66 25.14 49.21
C GLU A 4 41.97 24.41 48.84
N GLU A 5 42.11 23.07 48.89
CA GLU A 5 41.15 21.98 48.68
C GLU A 5 41.82 20.64 49.11
N GLY A 6 41.03 19.62 49.44
CA GLY A 6 41.51 18.27 49.79
C GLY A 6 41.35 17.25 48.67
N SER A 7 42.13 16.16 48.72
CA SER A 7 41.73 14.84 48.21
C SER A 7 42.59 13.69 48.81
N PRO A 8 42.09 12.44 48.88
CA PRO A 8 42.54 11.42 49.85
C PRO A 8 43.22 10.16 49.25
N VAL A 9 43.95 9.44 50.14
CA VAL A 9 43.91 7.99 50.53
C VAL A 9 43.61 6.92 49.45
N GLU A 10 44.11 5.68 49.45
CA GLU A 10 45.29 4.91 49.91
C GLU A 10 44.96 3.44 49.49
N LYS A 11 45.99 2.60 49.33
CA LYS A 11 45.96 1.20 48.86
C LYS A 11 45.71 0.20 50.00
N HIS A 12 45.69 -1.10 49.62
CA HIS A 12 45.92 -2.37 50.38
C HIS A 12 44.66 -3.24 50.53
N GLU A 13 44.65 -4.59 50.45
CA GLU A 13 45.57 -5.67 50.07
C GLU A 13 44.72 -6.98 50.02
N ALA A 14 45.24 -8.06 49.41
CA ALA A 14 44.68 -9.44 49.38
C ALA A 14 44.99 -10.21 50.72
N PRO A 15 44.94 -11.58 50.91
CA PRO A 15 44.76 -12.73 49.99
C PRO A 15 44.06 -14.05 50.54
N HIS A 16 44.11 -15.15 49.74
CA HIS A 16 44.16 -16.61 50.06
C HIS A 16 42.90 -17.38 50.60
N ASN A 17 42.64 -18.70 50.37
CA ASN A 17 43.23 -19.83 49.60
C ASN A 17 42.27 -21.07 49.55
N GLY A 18 42.31 -21.86 48.46
CA GLY A 18 42.34 -23.36 48.40
C GLY A 18 41.05 -24.19 48.56
N GLU A 19 40.95 -25.47 48.18
CA GLU A 19 41.59 -26.42 47.23
C GLU A 19 40.78 -27.76 47.32
N GLU A 20 41.12 -28.77 46.50
CA GLU A 20 40.68 -30.19 46.41
C GLU A 20 39.59 -30.54 45.37
N VAL A 21 39.79 -31.36 44.31
CA VAL A 21 40.59 -32.57 43.96
C VAL A 21 39.71 -33.83 43.83
N VAL A 22 39.84 -34.45 42.66
CA VAL A 22 39.25 -35.69 42.06
C VAL A 22 39.72 -36.97 42.81
N PRO A 23 39.27 -38.24 42.54
CA PRO A 23 39.61 -38.95 41.27
C PRO A 23 38.79 -40.22 40.82
N ALA A 24 38.98 -40.58 39.54
CA ALA A 24 39.24 -41.94 38.94
C ALA A 24 38.21 -43.10 39.10
N SER A 25 38.07 -44.14 38.26
CA SER A 25 38.81 -44.86 37.19
C SER A 25 37.78 -45.82 36.49
N GLY A 26 37.93 -46.49 35.34
CA GLY A 26 39.02 -46.75 34.39
C GLY A 26 38.79 -48.09 33.63
N LYS A 27 39.36 -48.21 32.41
CA LYS A 27 39.80 -49.42 31.64
C LYS A 27 38.74 -50.39 31.05
N ALA A 28 38.94 -51.13 29.94
CA ALA A 28 39.95 -51.22 28.86
C ALA A 28 39.44 -52.18 27.73
N LEU A 29 40.15 -52.15 26.59
CA LEU A 29 40.06 -52.92 25.32
C LEU A 29 39.71 -54.43 25.36
N ALA A 30 39.04 -54.90 24.29
CA ALA A 30 39.35 -56.17 23.60
C ALA A 30 38.91 -56.14 22.11
N GLU A 31 39.81 -56.60 21.22
CA GLU A 31 39.59 -56.82 19.77
C GLU A 31 38.83 -58.13 19.50
N GLY A 32 38.08 -58.19 18.38
CA GLY A 32 37.48 -59.43 17.85
C GLY A 32 36.87 -59.26 16.45
N LYS A 33 37.56 -59.82 15.45
CA LYS A 33 37.28 -59.89 13.99
C LYS A 33 35.85 -60.27 13.57
N GLY A 34 35.40 -59.72 12.43
CA GLY A 34 34.84 -60.53 11.34
C GLY A 34 33.70 -59.91 10.52
N LYS A 35 33.99 -59.61 9.24
CA LYS A 35 33.12 -59.61 8.02
C LYS A 35 31.73 -58.94 8.15
N GLY A 36 31.42 -57.85 7.47
CA GLY A 36 31.60 -57.60 6.04
C GLY A 36 30.22 -57.63 5.39
N GLU A 37 29.71 -56.47 4.99
CA GLU A 37 28.79 -56.25 3.86
C GLU A 37 28.46 -54.74 3.80
N GLU A 38 28.91 -54.10 2.71
CA GLU A 38 28.38 -52.83 2.25
C GLU A 38 26.95 -53.07 1.76
N GLU A 39 25.99 -52.32 2.30
CA GLU A 39 24.70 -52.09 1.66
C GLU A 39 24.34 -50.59 1.70
N PRO A 40 23.57 -50.11 0.70
CA PRO A 40 23.73 -48.78 0.13
C PRO A 40 22.67 -47.78 0.60
N GLU A 41 22.98 -46.51 0.31
CA GLU A 41 22.10 -45.34 0.17
C GLU A 41 20.63 -45.48 0.61
N ALA A 42 20.30 -44.90 1.76
CA ALA A 42 18.93 -44.57 2.11
C ALA A 42 18.47 -43.37 1.27
N HIS A 43 17.92 -43.65 0.09
CA HIS A 43 17.05 -42.74 -0.63
C HIS A 43 15.95 -42.23 0.32
N ALA A 44 15.94 -40.92 0.56
CA ALA A 44 14.85 -40.23 1.22
C ALA A 44 13.56 -40.54 0.45
N THR A 45 12.65 -41.26 1.10
CA THR A 45 11.34 -41.62 0.56
C THR A 45 10.55 -40.33 0.36
N GLU A 46 10.34 -39.93 -0.90
CA GLU A 46 9.38 -38.89 -1.25
C GLU A 46 8.02 -39.25 -0.66
N ALA A 47 7.42 -38.31 0.07
CA ALA A 47 6.04 -38.45 0.52
C ALA A 47 5.11 -38.63 -0.69
N PRO A 48 4.04 -39.44 -0.61
CA PRO A 48 3.18 -39.69 -1.75
C PRO A 48 2.55 -38.39 -2.23
N GLN A 49 2.81 -38.02 -3.49
CA GLN A 49 2.08 -36.96 -4.16
C GLN A 49 0.59 -37.34 -4.12
N ALA A 50 -0.24 -36.46 -3.53
CA ALA A 50 -1.68 -36.67 -3.50
C ALA A 50 -2.21 -36.65 -4.94
N VAL A 51 -2.47 -37.82 -5.49
CA VAL A 51 -3.10 -37.98 -6.81
C VAL A 51 -4.49 -37.32 -6.71
N PRO A 52 -4.84 -36.34 -7.56
CA PRO A 52 -6.17 -35.75 -7.52
C PRO A 52 -7.20 -36.86 -7.75
N GLN A 53 -8.10 -37.06 -6.79
CA GLN A 53 -9.16 -38.07 -6.90
C GLN A 53 -10.12 -37.66 -8.02
N LEU A 54 -10.08 -38.40 -9.13
CA LEU A 54 -10.98 -38.21 -10.27
C LEU A 54 -12.38 -38.70 -9.91
N THR A 55 -13.35 -37.80 -9.90
CA THR A 55 -14.77 -38.12 -9.72
C THR A 55 -15.39 -38.36 -11.08
N ILE A 56 -15.80 -39.59 -11.36
CA ILE A 56 -16.46 -39.97 -12.62
C ILE A 56 -17.95 -40.20 -12.35
N ASP A 57 -18.79 -39.36 -12.96
CA ASP A 57 -20.24 -39.55 -12.99
C ASP A 57 -20.62 -40.37 -14.24
N PRO A 58 -21.09 -41.62 -14.08
CA PRO A 58 -21.40 -42.49 -15.21
C PRO A 58 -22.63 -42.03 -16.02
N THR A 59 -23.39 -41.05 -15.53
CA THR A 59 -24.55 -40.49 -16.23
C THR A 59 -24.21 -39.32 -17.15
N LYS A 60 -22.96 -38.85 -17.10
CA LYS A 60 -22.48 -37.68 -17.83
C LYS A 60 -21.52 -38.07 -18.95
N ASP A 61 -21.47 -37.24 -19.99
CA ASP A 61 -20.52 -37.49 -21.08
C ASP A 61 -19.07 -37.25 -20.63
N LEU A 62 -18.12 -37.65 -21.48
CA LEU A 62 -16.70 -37.49 -21.21
C LEU A 62 -16.31 -36.02 -20.95
N TRP A 63 -16.88 -35.06 -21.69
CA TRP A 63 -16.58 -33.64 -21.56
C TRP A 63 -17.14 -33.03 -20.28
N GLN A 64 -18.31 -33.48 -19.84
CA GLN A 64 -18.94 -33.08 -18.59
C GLN A 64 -18.14 -33.62 -17.41
N ASN A 65 -17.66 -34.86 -17.48
CA ASN A 65 -16.76 -35.42 -16.48
C ASN A 65 -15.41 -34.70 -16.46
N ILE A 66 -14.83 -34.35 -17.61
CA ILE A 66 -13.62 -33.53 -17.68
C ILE A 66 -13.87 -32.14 -17.07
N ALA A 67 -14.99 -31.50 -17.37
CA ALA A 67 -15.34 -30.18 -16.84
C ALA A 67 -15.60 -30.18 -15.32
N LEU A 68 -16.15 -31.26 -14.78
CA LEU A 68 -16.31 -31.46 -13.34
C LEU A 68 -14.96 -31.54 -12.63
N ASN A 69 -14.06 -32.39 -13.15
CA ASN A 69 -12.76 -32.59 -12.55
C ASN A 69 -11.82 -31.38 -12.76
N ALA A 70 -11.94 -30.66 -13.89
CA ALA A 70 -11.15 -29.46 -14.16
C ALA A 70 -11.47 -28.29 -13.21
N LYS A 71 -12.73 -28.18 -12.75
CA LYS A 71 -13.12 -27.17 -11.74
C LYS A 71 -12.52 -27.48 -10.36
N GLU A 72 -12.33 -28.76 -10.04
CA GLU A 72 -11.77 -29.21 -8.76
C GLU A 72 -10.24 -29.27 -8.78
N SER A 73 -9.62 -29.48 -9.95
CA SER A 73 -8.16 -29.61 -10.10
C SER A 73 -7.40 -28.28 -10.22
N ASN A 74 -8.09 -27.14 -10.29
CA ASN A 74 -7.40 -25.85 -10.26
C ASN A 74 -6.76 -25.69 -8.88
N VAL A 75 -5.44 -25.84 -8.81
CA VAL A 75 -4.63 -25.42 -7.66
C VAL A 75 -5.07 -23.99 -7.34
N SER A 76 -5.72 -23.80 -6.18
CA SER A 76 -6.38 -22.54 -5.86
C SER A 76 -5.35 -21.43 -5.73
N GLN A 77 -5.06 -20.71 -6.80
CA GLN A 77 -4.27 -19.49 -6.72
C GLN A 77 -5.17 -18.40 -6.15
N ALA A 78 -4.79 -17.85 -5.00
CA ALA A 78 -5.51 -16.73 -4.42
C ALA A 78 -4.95 -15.44 -5.04
N GLU A 79 -5.79 -14.68 -5.72
CA GLU A 79 -5.41 -13.43 -6.38
C GLU A 79 -5.94 -12.23 -5.61
N VAL A 80 -5.06 -11.26 -5.37
CA VAL A 80 -5.39 -9.99 -4.71
C VAL A 80 -4.93 -8.84 -5.59
N ASN A 81 -5.75 -7.80 -5.69
CA ASN A 81 -5.44 -6.62 -6.50
C ASN A 81 -5.27 -5.40 -5.61
N MET A 82 -4.19 -4.65 -5.81
CA MET A 82 -3.89 -3.41 -5.11
C MET A 82 -3.76 -2.26 -6.10
N PHE A 83 -4.68 -1.30 -6.00
CA PHE A 83 -4.63 -0.06 -6.77
C PHE A 83 -3.84 1.00 -5.99
N VAL A 84 -2.72 1.47 -6.56
CA VAL A 84 -1.77 2.37 -5.92
C VAL A 84 -1.84 3.74 -6.55
N VAL A 85 -2.19 4.75 -5.75
CA VAL A 85 -2.40 6.13 -6.18
C VAL A 85 -1.69 7.11 -5.27
N GLY A 86 -1.53 8.35 -5.73
CA GLY A 86 -0.84 9.40 -4.96
C GLY A 86 -0.17 10.43 -5.85
N ALA A 87 0.27 11.54 -5.25
CA ALA A 87 0.91 12.65 -5.95
C ALA A 87 2.15 12.20 -6.77
N PRO A 88 2.53 12.93 -7.83
CA PRO A 88 3.80 12.72 -8.51
C PRO A 88 4.95 12.74 -7.49
N SER A 89 5.94 11.85 -7.67
CA SER A 89 7.14 11.81 -6.81
C SER A 89 6.89 11.49 -5.31
N SER A 90 5.71 11.04 -4.91
CA SER A 90 5.43 10.59 -3.53
C SER A 90 6.14 9.29 -3.12
N GLY A 91 6.77 8.61 -4.08
CA GLY A 91 7.53 7.38 -3.85
C GLY A 91 6.71 6.09 -3.96
N LYS A 92 5.57 6.10 -4.66
CA LYS A 92 4.73 4.92 -4.96
C LYS A 92 5.55 3.72 -5.43
N SER A 93 6.32 3.86 -6.50
CA SER A 93 7.15 2.77 -7.04
C SER A 93 8.19 2.27 -6.04
N SER A 94 8.76 3.16 -5.22
CA SER A 94 9.69 2.79 -4.14
C SER A 94 9.02 2.02 -3.00
N VAL A 95 7.77 2.38 -2.68
CA VAL A 95 6.93 1.66 -1.71
C VAL A 95 6.62 0.25 -2.25
N ILE A 96 6.11 0.14 -3.49
CA ILE A 96 5.83 -1.15 -4.14
C ILE A 96 7.07 -2.02 -4.17
N ASN A 97 8.23 -1.48 -4.58
CA ASN A 97 9.47 -2.25 -4.67
C ASN A 97 9.93 -2.77 -3.29
N ARG A 98 9.81 -1.96 -2.22
CA ARG A 98 10.10 -2.40 -0.84
C ARG A 98 9.19 -3.55 -0.40
N ILE A 99 7.91 -3.47 -0.76
CA ILE A 99 6.91 -4.49 -0.44
C ILE A 99 7.23 -5.79 -1.19
N CYS A 100 7.40 -5.72 -2.52
CA CYS A 100 7.76 -6.87 -3.35
C CYS A 100 9.06 -7.55 -2.91
N SER A 101 10.08 -6.75 -2.58
CA SER A 101 11.37 -7.26 -2.09
C SER A 101 11.25 -7.99 -0.75
N SER A 102 10.26 -7.64 0.07
CA SER A 102 10.00 -8.29 1.36
C SER A 102 9.10 -9.52 1.25
N ILE A 103 8.21 -9.57 0.26
CA ILE A 103 7.24 -10.66 0.08
C ILE A 103 7.88 -11.85 -0.66
N GLY A 104 8.75 -11.57 -1.62
CA GLY A 104 9.35 -12.59 -2.48
C GLY A 104 10.39 -13.43 -1.77
N GLY A 105 10.05 -14.70 -1.49
CA GLY A 105 11.05 -15.76 -1.30
C GLY A 105 11.64 -16.15 -2.66
N SER A 106 12.90 -15.80 -2.92
CA SER A 106 13.77 -16.45 -3.90
C SER A 106 13.38 -16.43 -5.40
N GLY A 107 12.67 -15.41 -5.90
CA GLY A 107 12.33 -15.32 -7.34
C GLY A 107 12.47 -13.95 -8.03
N ALA A 108 12.50 -12.84 -7.28
CA ALA A 108 12.74 -11.52 -7.88
C ALA A 108 14.25 -11.25 -7.96
N THR A 109 14.84 -11.52 -9.11
CA THR A 109 16.18 -11.02 -9.48
C THR A 109 16.16 -9.50 -9.54
N SER A 110 16.35 -8.86 -8.39
CA SER A 110 16.74 -7.44 -8.32
C SER A 110 17.43 -7.15 -6.98
N LYS A 111 18.50 -7.89 -6.67
CA LYS A 111 19.55 -7.37 -5.78
C LYS A 111 20.29 -6.26 -6.53
N GLY A 112 19.77 -5.05 -6.45
CA GLY A 112 20.40 -3.85 -7.01
C GLY A 112 19.48 -2.64 -6.81
N LYS A 113 20.08 -1.46 -6.59
CA LYS A 113 19.39 -0.17 -6.73
C LYS A 113 18.98 -0.03 -8.20
N THR A 114 17.91 -0.70 -8.61
CA THR A 114 17.32 -0.54 -9.93
C THR A 114 16.80 0.89 -10.02
N LYS A 115 17.34 1.66 -10.97
CA LYS A 115 16.85 3.00 -11.25
C LYS A 115 15.36 2.87 -11.62
N LEU A 116 14.48 3.29 -10.70
CA LEU A 116 13.04 3.20 -10.91
C LEU A 116 12.68 4.05 -12.13
N LYS A 117 12.08 3.42 -13.14
CA LYS A 117 11.56 4.13 -14.29
C LYS A 117 10.39 5.02 -13.82
N PRO A 118 10.33 6.30 -14.24
CA PRO A 118 9.16 7.12 -13.97
C PRO A 118 7.89 6.47 -14.54
N THR A 119 6.85 6.40 -13.71
CA THR A 119 5.53 5.85 -14.05
C THR A 119 4.91 6.68 -15.16
N THR A 120 4.43 6.03 -16.22
CA THR A 120 3.96 6.76 -17.42
C THR A 120 2.47 7.11 -17.33
N ALA A 121 1.63 6.10 -17.09
CA ALA A 121 0.18 6.26 -17.00
C ALA A 121 -0.42 5.29 -15.98
N LEU A 122 -0.47 4.00 -16.33
CA LEU A 122 -0.88 2.92 -15.43
C LEU A 122 0.12 1.78 -15.58
N ASP A 123 0.99 1.63 -14.60
CA ASP A 123 2.02 0.59 -14.61
C ASP A 123 1.53 -0.62 -13.81
N TYR A 124 1.78 -1.81 -14.36
CA TYR A 124 1.42 -3.08 -13.74
C TYR A 124 2.68 -3.77 -13.23
N THR A 125 2.62 -4.27 -12.00
CA THR A 125 3.65 -5.11 -11.39
C THR A 125 2.95 -6.20 -10.60
N TYR A 126 3.57 -7.36 -10.40
CA TYR A 126 3.01 -8.39 -9.53
C TYR A 126 4.10 -9.04 -8.68
N THR A 127 3.68 -9.64 -7.57
CA THR A 127 4.54 -10.48 -6.75
C THR A 127 3.79 -11.74 -6.35
N THR A 128 4.53 -12.80 -6.07
CA THR A 128 3.95 -14.08 -5.65
C THR A 128 4.53 -14.49 -4.31
N ARG A 129 3.68 -15.05 -3.46
CA ARG A 129 4.07 -15.68 -2.19
C ARG A 129 3.57 -17.11 -2.20
N VAL A 130 4.48 -18.05 -2.07
CA VAL A 130 4.14 -19.46 -1.90
C VAL A 130 4.06 -19.75 -0.40
N ASN A 131 2.92 -20.24 0.07
CA ASN A 131 2.74 -20.68 1.44
C ASN A 131 2.08 -22.07 1.46
N ARG A 132 2.76 -23.07 2.06
CA ARG A 132 2.24 -24.43 2.26
C ARG A 132 1.44 -24.97 1.06
N HIS A 133 2.06 -24.89 -0.13
CA HIS A 133 1.52 -25.37 -1.43
C HIS A 133 0.43 -24.52 -2.11
N VAL A 134 0.03 -23.39 -1.51
CA VAL A 134 -0.85 -22.40 -2.16
C VAL A 134 -0.02 -21.21 -2.62
N SER A 135 -0.05 -20.92 -3.92
CA SER A 135 0.54 -19.71 -4.48
C SER A 135 -0.48 -18.58 -4.40
N GLN A 136 -0.11 -17.47 -3.75
CA GLN A 136 -0.90 -16.24 -3.74
C GLN A 136 -0.23 -15.20 -4.62
N VAL A 137 -0.99 -14.58 -5.51
CA VAL A 137 -0.51 -13.56 -6.44
C VAL A 137 -1.11 -12.22 -6.02
N VAL A 138 -0.24 -11.22 -5.88
CA VAL A 138 -0.65 -9.83 -5.63
C VAL A 138 -0.33 -9.00 -6.85
N HIS A 139 -1.36 -8.40 -7.43
CA HIS A 139 -1.28 -7.51 -8.58
C HIS A 139 -1.25 -6.05 -8.09
N PHE A 140 -0.23 -5.30 -8.50
CA PHE A 140 -0.11 -3.86 -8.24
C PHE A 140 -0.41 -3.08 -9.51
N TRP A 141 -1.35 -2.15 -9.39
CA TRP A 141 -1.76 -1.23 -10.44
C TRP A 141 -1.37 0.19 -10.00
N GLU A 142 -0.23 0.69 -10.46
CA GLU A 142 0.30 2.01 -10.07
C GLU A 142 -0.14 3.09 -11.06
N LEU A 143 -0.83 4.13 -10.56
CA LEU A 143 -1.23 5.27 -11.36
C LEU A 143 -0.17 6.40 -11.33
N ALA A 144 0.21 6.89 -12.51
CA ALA A 144 1.10 8.03 -12.69
C ALA A 144 0.39 9.39 -12.51
N GLN A 145 1.18 10.47 -12.44
CA GLN A 145 0.73 11.86 -12.62
C GLN A 145 -0.35 12.36 -11.64
N GLY A 146 -0.45 11.78 -10.45
CA GLY A 146 -1.40 12.26 -9.44
C GLY A 146 -2.84 12.12 -9.91
N MET A 147 -3.60 13.21 -9.93
CA MET A 147 -5.05 13.22 -10.16
C MET A 147 -5.46 13.30 -11.64
N GLU A 148 -4.54 13.66 -12.53
CA GLU A 148 -4.83 13.94 -13.95
C GLU A 148 -5.37 12.71 -14.70
N LEU A 149 -4.83 11.54 -14.39
CA LEU A 149 -5.19 10.26 -15.02
C LEU A 149 -6.20 9.45 -14.19
N SER A 150 -6.96 10.11 -13.32
CA SER A 150 -7.95 9.47 -12.44
C SER A 150 -9.06 8.68 -13.15
N GLN A 151 -9.24 8.88 -14.45
CA GLN A 151 -10.16 8.08 -15.27
C GLN A 151 -9.69 6.62 -15.41
N LEU A 152 -8.36 6.38 -15.37
CA LEU A 152 -7.80 5.02 -15.43
C LEU A 152 -8.15 4.16 -14.20
N CYS A 153 -8.63 4.77 -13.12
CA CYS A 153 -9.25 4.06 -12.00
C CYS A 153 -10.38 3.13 -12.47
N GLU A 154 -11.10 3.47 -13.53
CA GLU A 154 -12.21 2.67 -14.06
C GLU A 154 -11.75 1.41 -14.79
N VAL A 155 -10.52 1.40 -15.27
CA VAL A 155 -9.89 0.25 -15.92
C VAL A 155 -9.45 -0.77 -14.86
N VAL A 156 -9.00 -0.29 -13.69
CA VAL A 156 -8.49 -1.15 -12.60
C VAL A 156 -9.63 -1.65 -11.70
N LEU A 157 -10.52 -0.74 -11.26
CA LEU A 157 -11.66 -1.08 -10.41
C LEU A 157 -12.86 -1.45 -11.27
N ILE A 158 -13.11 -2.76 -11.41
CA ILE A 158 -14.20 -3.31 -12.23
C ILE A 158 -15.12 -4.22 -11.39
N PRO A 159 -16.39 -4.43 -11.80
CA PRO A 159 -17.33 -5.29 -11.08
C PRO A 159 -16.79 -6.69 -10.77
N GLU A 160 -15.95 -7.23 -11.66
CA GLU A 160 -15.43 -8.59 -11.59
C GLU A 160 -14.38 -8.76 -10.49
N ASN A 161 -13.52 -7.76 -10.25
CA ASN A 161 -12.42 -7.85 -9.29
C ASN A 161 -12.64 -7.07 -7.99
N VAL A 162 -13.67 -6.24 -7.89
CA VAL A 162 -13.93 -5.35 -6.74
C VAL A 162 -13.90 -6.04 -5.38
N HIS A 163 -14.22 -7.34 -5.31
CA HIS A 163 -14.22 -8.10 -4.06
C HIS A 163 -12.81 -8.48 -3.55
N THR A 164 -11.82 -8.53 -4.44
CA THR A 164 -10.38 -8.75 -4.14
C THR A 164 -9.53 -7.49 -4.27
N MET A 165 -10.17 -6.32 -4.45
CA MET A 165 -9.47 -5.03 -4.56
C MET A 165 -9.13 -4.43 -3.19
N PHE A 166 -7.93 -3.87 -3.13
CA PHE A 166 -7.40 -3.00 -2.08
C PHE A 166 -6.96 -1.69 -2.70
N VAL A 167 -7.01 -0.60 -1.93
CA VAL A 167 -6.54 0.71 -2.37
C VAL A 167 -5.40 1.17 -1.46
N MET A 168 -4.29 1.60 -2.06
CA MET A 168 -3.16 2.20 -1.35
C MET A 168 -2.95 3.62 -1.85
N ILE A 169 -3.13 4.60 -0.96
CA ILE A 169 -2.91 6.02 -1.27
C ILE A 169 -1.58 6.44 -0.63
N VAL A 170 -0.58 6.74 -1.46
CA VAL A 170 0.76 7.11 -1.02
C VAL A 170 0.92 8.63 -1.09
N VAL A 171 1.13 9.25 0.08
CA VAL A 171 1.35 10.68 0.22
C VAL A 171 2.79 10.99 0.59
N ASP A 172 3.23 12.19 0.22
CA ASP A 172 4.61 12.65 0.39
C ASP A 172 4.72 13.56 1.62
N LEU A 173 5.37 13.07 2.69
CA LEU A 173 5.67 13.89 3.86
C LEU A 173 6.74 14.97 3.58
N GLY A 174 7.51 14.83 2.50
CA GLY A 174 8.42 15.89 2.04
C GLY A 174 7.72 17.08 1.38
N ASP A 175 6.44 16.94 1.00
CA ASP A 175 5.60 18.05 0.50
C ASP A 175 4.20 18.04 1.14
N PRO A 176 4.11 18.42 2.43
CA PRO A 176 2.88 18.32 3.22
C PRO A 176 1.72 19.15 2.67
N SER A 177 2.02 20.20 1.89
CA SER A 177 1.03 21.08 1.27
C SER A 177 0.08 20.35 0.31
N THR A 178 0.50 19.21 -0.25
CA THR A 178 -0.27 18.45 -1.25
C THR A 178 -1.05 17.27 -0.65
N ILE A 179 -0.76 16.92 0.60
CA ILE A 179 -1.24 15.68 1.23
C ILE A 179 -2.76 15.67 1.34
N TRP A 180 -3.34 16.73 1.91
CA TRP A 180 -4.76 16.77 2.19
C TRP A 180 -5.61 16.69 0.92
N GLU A 181 -5.24 17.47 -0.11
CA GLU A 181 -5.94 17.49 -1.39
C GLU A 181 -5.85 16.13 -2.08
N THR A 182 -4.67 15.51 -2.07
CA THR A 182 -4.46 14.17 -2.63
C THR A 182 -5.32 13.13 -1.92
N LEU A 183 -5.35 13.12 -0.58
CA LEU A 183 -6.14 12.15 0.19
C LEU A 183 -7.64 12.34 -0.02
N ALA A 184 -8.14 13.55 0.20
CA ALA A 184 -9.56 13.85 0.05
C ALA A 184 -10.06 13.52 -1.36
N TYR A 185 -9.27 13.83 -2.38
CA TYR A 185 -9.58 13.47 -3.75
C TYR A 185 -9.68 11.95 -3.96
N TRP A 186 -8.64 11.20 -3.59
CA TRP A 186 -8.58 9.76 -3.87
C TRP A 186 -9.58 8.95 -3.06
N LEU A 187 -9.85 9.35 -1.82
CA LEU A 187 -10.88 8.74 -0.98
C LEU A 187 -12.27 8.94 -1.59
N LYS A 188 -12.62 10.17 -1.97
CA LYS A 188 -13.90 10.48 -2.65
C LYS A 188 -14.02 9.82 -4.02
N ARG A 189 -12.95 9.81 -4.82
CA ARG A 189 -12.92 9.20 -6.16
C ARG A 189 -13.11 7.69 -6.09
N THR A 190 -12.48 7.04 -5.12
CA THR A 190 -12.61 5.60 -4.85
C THR A 190 -14.03 5.28 -4.40
N ASP A 191 -14.55 5.99 -3.39
CA ASP A 191 -15.91 5.78 -2.90
C ASP A 191 -16.95 5.94 -4.01
N ARG A 192 -16.85 7.02 -4.82
CA ARG A 192 -17.70 7.22 -5.99
C ARG A 192 -17.62 6.04 -6.97
N ARG A 193 -16.42 5.57 -7.30
CA ARG A 193 -16.26 4.44 -8.24
C ARG A 193 -16.88 3.16 -7.69
N VAL A 194 -16.67 2.86 -6.42
CA VAL A 194 -17.25 1.66 -5.80
C VAL A 194 -18.77 1.75 -5.75
N ASN A 195 -19.33 2.92 -5.48
CA ASN A 195 -20.77 3.15 -5.52
C ASN A 195 -21.36 2.98 -6.92
N GLU A 196 -20.69 3.47 -7.97
CA GLU A 196 -21.08 3.24 -9.38
C GLU A 196 -21.08 1.74 -9.73
N ILE A 197 -20.03 1.00 -9.31
CA ILE A 197 -19.95 -0.46 -9.49
C ILE A 197 -21.06 -1.17 -8.70
N ALA A 198 -21.29 -0.76 -7.45
CA ALA A 198 -22.31 -1.33 -6.58
C ALA A 198 -23.71 -1.19 -7.18
N GLN A 199 -24.06 -0.02 -7.71
CA GLN A 199 -25.33 0.20 -8.41
C GLN A 199 -25.50 -0.73 -9.61
N LYS A 200 -24.46 -0.86 -10.46
CA LYS A 200 -24.47 -1.77 -11.61
C LYS A 200 -24.62 -3.23 -11.18
N MET A 201 -23.97 -3.64 -10.10
CA MET A 201 -24.08 -4.99 -9.55
C MET A 201 -25.47 -5.27 -8.97
N ARG A 202 -26.05 -4.33 -8.22
CA ARG A 202 -27.42 -4.45 -7.68
C ARG A 202 -28.47 -4.53 -8.78
N ALA A 203 -28.32 -3.75 -9.85
CA ALA A 203 -29.20 -3.82 -11.02
C ALA A 203 -29.19 -5.20 -11.69
N LYS A 204 -28.08 -5.95 -11.56
CA LYS A 204 -27.94 -7.34 -12.02
C LYS A 204 -28.34 -8.38 -10.95
N GLY A 205 -28.88 -7.97 -9.81
CA GLY A 205 -29.30 -8.86 -8.71
C GLY A 205 -28.17 -9.41 -7.84
N SER A 206 -26.96 -8.84 -7.90
CA SER A 206 -25.83 -9.30 -7.09
C SER A 206 -25.90 -8.79 -5.65
N THR A 207 -25.59 -9.68 -4.70
CA THR A 207 -25.46 -9.37 -3.26
C THR A 207 -24.04 -8.97 -2.85
N THR A 208 -23.07 -9.01 -3.78
CA THR A 208 -21.66 -8.63 -3.51
C THR A 208 -21.51 -7.25 -2.88
N PRO A 209 -22.19 -6.18 -3.33
CA PRO A 209 -22.08 -4.87 -2.71
C PRO A 209 -22.39 -4.86 -1.20
N ASP A 210 -23.44 -5.57 -0.80
CA ASP A 210 -23.88 -5.58 0.59
C ASP A 210 -22.93 -6.42 1.45
N LYS A 211 -22.35 -7.49 0.88
CA LYS A 211 -21.26 -8.25 1.52
C LYS A 211 -19.99 -7.41 1.71
N LEU A 212 -19.63 -6.55 0.75
CA LEU A 212 -18.47 -5.67 0.88
C LEU A 212 -18.67 -4.64 2.00
N GLN A 213 -19.87 -4.06 2.08
CA GLN A 213 -20.24 -3.14 3.15
C GLN A 213 -20.26 -3.83 4.52
N ALA A 214 -20.83 -5.04 4.60
CA ALA A 214 -20.82 -5.84 5.82
C ALA A 214 -19.40 -6.19 6.26
N ARG A 215 -18.52 -6.59 5.32
CA ARG A 215 -17.10 -6.86 5.59
C ARG A 215 -16.37 -5.63 6.14
N ALA A 216 -16.63 -4.45 5.57
CA ALA A 216 -16.01 -3.21 6.03
C ALA A 216 -16.46 -2.84 7.46
N ARG A 217 -17.75 -2.99 7.77
CA ARG A 217 -18.29 -2.79 9.13
C ARG A 217 -17.74 -3.81 10.13
N LEU A 218 -17.63 -5.08 9.72
CA LEU A 218 -17.06 -6.12 10.57
C LEU A 218 -15.58 -5.86 10.87
N ALA A 219 -14.82 -5.35 9.89
CA ALA A 219 -13.41 -5.00 10.08
C ALA A 219 -13.22 -3.87 11.10
N LEU A 220 -14.17 -2.94 11.22
CA LEU A 220 -14.16 -1.91 12.27
C LEU A 220 -14.54 -2.50 13.65
N GLY A 221 -15.42 -3.50 13.66
CA GLY A 221 -15.99 -4.11 14.87
C GLY A 221 -17.43 -3.66 15.13
N GLU A 222 -18.31 -4.62 15.44
CA GLU A 222 -19.76 -4.39 15.57
C GLU A 222 -20.14 -3.44 16.71
N GLY A 223 -19.29 -3.31 17.73
CA GLY A 223 -19.50 -2.44 18.90
C GLY A 223 -18.78 -1.09 18.84
N HIS A 224 -18.18 -0.74 17.70
CA HIS A 224 -17.38 0.48 17.60
C HIS A 224 -18.26 1.74 17.74
N PRO A 225 -17.91 2.71 18.63
CA PRO A 225 -18.76 3.88 18.90
C PRO A 225 -19.03 4.73 17.66
N ASP A 226 -18.06 4.78 16.74
CA ASP A 226 -18.10 5.64 15.56
C ASP A 226 -18.68 4.99 14.30
N VAL A 227 -19.18 3.74 14.38
CA VAL A 227 -19.60 2.95 13.20
C VAL A 227 -20.59 3.67 12.28
N ASN A 228 -21.47 4.52 12.83
CA ASN A 228 -22.48 5.24 12.07
C ASN A 228 -21.97 6.52 11.40
N ARG A 229 -20.81 7.05 11.82
CA ARG A 229 -20.20 8.26 11.26
C ARG A 229 -19.15 7.93 10.20
N ILE A 230 -18.61 6.71 10.21
CA ILE A 230 -17.60 6.25 9.25
C ILE A 230 -18.21 6.01 7.86
N ARG A 231 -17.47 6.40 6.83
CA ARG A 231 -17.87 6.41 5.43
C ARG A 231 -17.22 5.24 4.69
N PHE A 232 -17.78 4.07 4.89
CA PHE A 232 -17.27 2.85 4.27
C PHE A 232 -17.46 2.84 2.75
N SER A 233 -16.36 2.86 2.01
CA SER A 233 -16.38 2.62 0.57
C SER A 233 -16.67 1.14 0.22
N GLY A 234 -16.44 0.22 1.17
CA GLY A 234 -16.51 -1.23 0.97
C GLY A 234 -15.19 -1.88 0.53
N LEU A 235 -14.18 -1.07 0.20
CA LEU A 235 -12.82 -1.52 -0.11
C LEU A 235 -11.85 -1.22 1.04
N PRO A 236 -11.01 -2.18 1.46
CA PRO A 236 -9.94 -1.89 2.39
C PRO A 236 -8.97 -0.87 1.78
N THR A 237 -8.72 0.21 2.51
CA THR A 237 -7.91 1.34 2.05
C THR A 237 -6.75 1.57 3.02
N VAL A 238 -5.54 1.77 2.50
CA VAL A 238 -4.34 2.10 3.28
C VAL A 238 -3.79 3.44 2.83
N ILE A 239 -3.59 4.34 3.78
CA ILE A 239 -2.91 5.60 3.61
C ILE A 239 -1.46 5.41 4.05
N VAL A 240 -0.52 5.58 3.12
CA VAL A 240 0.91 5.46 3.35
C VAL A 240 1.54 6.84 3.31
N CYS A 241 1.99 7.32 4.47
CA CYS A 241 2.71 8.57 4.63
C CYS A 241 4.20 8.30 4.48
N ASN A 242 4.73 8.49 3.27
CA ASN A 242 6.10 8.17 2.91
C ASN A 242 7.04 9.37 3.10
N LYS A 243 8.35 9.11 3.23
CA LYS A 243 9.39 10.11 3.51
C LYS A 243 9.30 10.73 4.91
N LEU A 244 9.03 9.90 5.92
CA LEU A 244 8.98 10.34 7.33
C LEU A 244 10.26 11.06 7.79
N ASP A 245 11.40 10.71 7.18
CA ASP A 245 12.70 11.37 7.37
C ASP A 245 12.67 12.89 7.06
N ALA A 246 11.73 13.36 6.25
CA ALA A 246 11.56 14.80 5.98
C ALA A 246 11.10 15.62 7.21
N PHE A 247 10.51 14.97 8.21
CA PHE A 247 10.10 15.61 9.47
C PHE A 247 11.11 15.44 10.61
N ALA A 248 12.35 15.03 10.30
CA ALA A 248 13.40 14.88 11.31
C ALA A 248 13.68 16.21 12.03
N GLY A 249 13.22 16.33 13.28
CA GLY A 249 13.40 17.52 14.13
C GLY A 249 12.15 18.36 14.37
N ASP A 250 11.10 18.22 13.54
CA ASP A 250 9.87 19.05 13.61
C ASP A 250 8.68 18.27 14.18
N THR A 251 8.83 17.81 15.42
CA THR A 251 7.88 16.93 16.10
C THR A 251 6.50 17.58 16.31
N SER A 252 6.42 18.90 16.51
CA SER A 252 5.16 19.61 16.74
C SER A 252 4.26 19.66 15.51
N GLN A 253 4.85 19.91 14.34
CA GLN A 253 4.15 19.89 13.06
C GLN A 253 3.71 18.47 12.72
N LEU A 254 4.59 17.49 12.93
CA LEU A 254 4.29 16.07 12.72
C LEU A 254 3.12 15.59 13.60
N LYS A 255 3.03 16.02 14.86
CA LYS A 255 1.88 15.71 15.74
C LYS A 255 0.57 16.25 15.20
N THR A 256 0.57 17.48 14.72
CA THR A 256 -0.64 18.11 14.21
C THR A 256 -1.07 17.48 12.90
N LEU A 257 -0.12 17.22 12.00
CA LEU A 257 -0.33 16.47 10.78
C LEU A 257 -0.88 15.06 11.08
N THR A 258 -0.29 14.36 12.05
CA THR A 258 -0.72 13.02 12.47
C THR A 258 -2.17 13.02 12.94
N ARG A 259 -2.59 14.00 13.75
CA ARG A 259 -4.00 14.13 14.19
C ARG A 259 -4.94 14.34 13.01
N CYS A 260 -4.61 15.23 12.08
CA CYS A 260 -5.44 15.45 10.88
C CYS A 260 -5.52 14.20 9.99
N LEU A 261 -4.41 13.48 9.85
CA LEU A 261 -4.35 12.25 9.07
C LEU A 261 -5.10 11.09 9.73
N ARG A 262 -5.03 10.98 11.06
CA ARG A 262 -5.85 10.03 11.82
C ARG A 262 -7.34 10.31 11.64
N PHE A 263 -7.75 11.59 11.70
CA PHE A 263 -9.14 11.97 11.44
C PHE A 263 -9.63 11.50 10.06
N ILE A 264 -8.92 11.86 8.98
CA ILE A 264 -9.37 11.49 7.63
C ILE A 264 -9.27 9.98 7.38
N ALA A 265 -8.27 9.29 7.95
CA ALA A 265 -8.17 7.85 7.86
C ALA A 265 -9.37 7.17 8.55
N HIS A 266 -9.67 7.57 9.79
CA HIS A 266 -10.78 7.03 10.56
C HIS A 266 -12.14 7.30 9.91
N LEU A 267 -12.36 8.53 9.43
CA LEU A 267 -13.59 8.92 8.74
C LEU A 267 -13.92 8.01 7.54
N TYR A 268 -12.91 7.51 6.85
CA TYR A 268 -13.07 6.59 5.71
C TYR A 268 -12.82 5.11 6.05
N GLY A 269 -12.59 4.77 7.33
CA GLY A 269 -12.27 3.42 7.77
C GLY A 269 -10.97 2.87 7.15
N ALA A 270 -10.02 3.76 6.90
CA ALA A 270 -8.73 3.43 6.28
C ALA A 270 -7.65 3.16 7.35
N TYR A 271 -6.70 2.32 7.00
CA TYR A 271 -5.47 2.14 7.75
C TYR A 271 -4.54 3.32 7.48
N LEU A 272 -3.77 3.75 8.48
CA LEU A 272 -2.78 4.82 8.34
C LEU A 272 -1.41 4.31 8.78
N VAL A 273 -0.40 4.49 7.96
CA VAL A 273 0.97 4.08 8.30
C VAL A 273 1.99 5.09 7.82
N PHE A 274 2.89 5.46 8.71
CA PHE A 274 4.03 6.31 8.39
C PHE A 274 5.23 5.43 8.03
N THR A 275 6.05 5.88 7.08
CA THR A 275 7.21 5.11 6.63
C THR A 275 8.30 6.02 6.05
N SER A 276 9.55 5.58 6.20
CA SER A 276 10.73 6.11 5.49
C SER A 276 11.53 4.94 4.91
N GLU A 277 12.59 5.25 4.17
CA GLU A 277 13.52 4.21 3.68
C GLU A 277 14.09 3.36 4.83
N ALA A 278 14.46 4.01 5.94
CA ALA A 278 14.96 3.35 7.14
C ALA A 278 13.83 2.62 7.91
N GLU A 279 12.64 3.20 7.98
CA GLU A 279 11.54 2.72 8.82
C GLU A 279 10.39 2.20 7.97
N SER A 280 10.51 0.94 7.52
CA SER A 280 9.52 0.25 6.68
C SER A 280 8.89 -0.98 7.34
N GLY A 281 9.27 -1.29 8.59
CA GLY A 281 8.83 -2.50 9.30
C GLY A 281 7.31 -2.57 9.47
N LYS A 282 6.71 -1.49 9.97
CA LYS A 282 5.25 -1.40 10.22
C LYS A 282 4.43 -1.50 8.92
N LEU A 283 4.86 -0.83 7.86
CA LEU A 283 4.24 -0.95 6.52
C LEU A 283 4.26 -2.41 6.02
N ARG A 284 5.42 -3.07 6.12
CA ARG A 284 5.56 -4.48 5.70
C ARG A 284 4.67 -5.40 6.51
N LEU A 285 4.58 -5.20 7.83
CA LEU A 285 3.70 -5.99 8.68
C LEU A 285 2.23 -5.80 8.29
N LEU A 286 1.79 -4.55 8.18
CA LEU A 286 0.41 -4.21 7.82
C LEU A 286 0.01 -4.83 6.49
N LEU A 287 0.84 -4.67 5.46
CA LEU A 287 0.52 -5.21 4.13
C LEU A 287 0.59 -6.74 4.09
N ASN A 288 1.47 -7.38 4.87
CA ASN A 288 1.45 -8.83 4.99
C ASN A 288 0.18 -9.36 5.64
N HIS A 289 -0.34 -8.63 6.64
CA HIS A 289 -1.64 -8.93 7.23
C HIS A 289 -2.77 -8.74 6.22
N MET A 290 -2.83 -7.60 5.52
CA MET A 290 -3.93 -7.30 4.61
C MET A 290 -3.95 -8.17 3.35
N LEU A 291 -2.78 -8.43 2.76
CA LEU A 291 -2.68 -9.13 1.46
C LEU A 291 -2.62 -10.65 1.61
N PHE A 292 -2.04 -11.16 2.70
CA PHE A 292 -1.84 -12.61 2.90
C PHE A 292 -2.52 -13.16 4.15
N LEU A 293 -3.33 -12.35 4.84
CA LEU A 293 -4.02 -12.72 6.08
C LEU A 293 -3.06 -13.28 7.15
N THR A 294 -1.83 -12.75 7.17
CA THR A 294 -0.82 -13.13 8.18
C THR A 294 -1.24 -12.55 9.53
N PRO A 295 -1.16 -13.27 10.66
CA PRO A 295 -1.54 -12.75 11.97
C PRO A 295 -0.90 -11.38 12.27
N PHE A 296 -1.70 -10.45 12.76
CA PHE A 296 -1.27 -9.08 13.10
C PHE A 296 -1.20 -8.91 14.61
N ASP A 297 -0.05 -8.44 15.10
CA ASP A 297 0.12 -8.13 16.52
C ASP A 297 -0.34 -6.69 16.80
N ALA A 298 -1.40 -6.55 17.60
CA ALA A 298 -1.97 -5.26 17.97
C ALA A 298 -0.98 -4.34 18.71
N LYS A 299 0.11 -4.88 19.30
CA LYS A 299 1.18 -4.08 19.94
C LYS A 299 1.93 -3.18 18.96
N GLN A 300 1.76 -3.39 17.67
CA GLN A 300 2.43 -2.63 16.61
C GLN A 300 1.71 -1.32 16.31
N ILE A 301 0.46 -1.19 16.76
CA ILE A 301 -0.35 0.03 16.67
C ILE A 301 0.32 1.09 17.54
N GLU A 302 0.54 2.26 16.95
CA GLU A 302 1.10 3.43 17.64
C GLU A 302 0.42 4.67 17.06
N PHE A 303 -0.15 5.48 17.96
CA PHE A 303 -0.93 6.66 17.59
C PHE A 303 -0.10 7.94 17.72
N ASP A 304 0.96 7.92 18.51
CA ASP A 304 1.76 9.09 18.85
C ASP A 304 3.08 9.08 18.07
N ALA A 305 3.30 10.16 17.32
CA ALA A 305 4.53 10.37 16.57
C ALA A 305 5.78 10.53 17.47
N ASP A 306 5.62 10.85 18.76
CA ASP A 306 6.74 10.93 19.71
C ASP A 306 7.26 9.55 20.14
N ARG A 307 6.36 8.57 20.18
CA ARG A 307 6.66 7.23 20.70
C ARG A 307 7.28 6.33 19.64
N GLY A 308 7.06 6.64 18.37
CA GLY A 308 7.69 5.99 17.24
C GLY A 308 6.88 6.13 15.95
N VAL A 309 7.13 5.22 15.01
CA VAL A 309 6.43 5.20 13.73
C VAL A 309 4.94 4.97 13.95
N VAL A 310 4.12 5.91 13.49
CA VAL A 310 2.65 5.81 13.59
C VAL A 310 2.13 4.70 12.68
N LEU A 311 1.31 3.83 13.27
CA LEU A 311 0.53 2.81 12.58
C LEU A 311 -0.83 2.75 13.28
N VAL A 312 -1.89 3.03 12.54
CA VAL A 312 -3.25 3.06 13.04
C VAL A 312 -4.11 2.14 12.18
N THR A 313 -4.88 1.30 12.85
CA THR A 313 -5.90 0.45 12.24
C THR A 313 -7.28 1.02 12.54
N PRO A 314 -8.26 0.90 11.62
CA PRO A 314 -9.55 1.56 11.76
C PRO A 314 -10.32 1.15 13.02
N GLU A 315 -10.18 -0.09 13.48
CA GLU A 315 -10.83 -0.62 14.69
C GLU A 315 -10.25 -0.09 16.01
N SER A 316 -9.07 0.53 15.96
CA SER A 316 -8.32 0.95 17.14
C SER A 316 -8.41 2.44 17.45
N ASP A 317 -8.87 3.25 16.50
CA ASP A 317 -8.96 4.70 16.63
C ASP A 317 -10.40 5.14 16.93
N THR A 318 -10.58 6.28 17.59
CA THR A 318 -11.91 6.85 17.82
C THR A 318 -11.91 8.36 17.63
N PHE A 319 -13.05 8.94 17.23
CA PHE A 319 -13.17 10.41 17.13
C PHE A 319 -12.96 11.10 18.47
N VAL A 320 -13.26 10.42 19.58
CA VAL A 320 -13.03 10.93 20.93
C VAL A 320 -11.53 11.02 21.22
N ASP A 321 -10.76 9.99 20.86
CA ASP A 321 -9.31 9.97 21.08
C ASP A 321 -8.55 10.89 20.12
N ILE A 322 -9.08 11.10 18.91
CA ILE A 322 -8.53 12.07 17.95
C ILE A 322 -8.77 13.50 18.42
N GLY A 323 -9.97 13.76 18.96
CA GLY A 323 -10.39 15.07 19.46
C GLY A 323 -10.83 16.04 18.37
N ASP A 324 -10.84 17.32 18.71
CA ASP A 324 -11.19 18.42 17.79
C ASP A 324 -9.97 18.94 17.01
N PRO A 325 -10.18 19.52 15.81
CA PRO A 325 -9.11 20.15 15.06
C PRO A 325 -8.48 21.30 15.86
N PRO A 326 -7.17 21.56 15.68
CA PRO A 326 -6.50 22.70 16.30
C PRO A 326 -7.25 23.99 16.01
N VAL A 327 -7.40 24.85 17.01
CA VAL A 327 -8.01 26.18 16.83
C VAL A 327 -7.10 27.01 15.94
N CYS A 328 -7.59 27.38 14.76
CA CYS A 328 -6.95 28.32 13.84
C CYS A 328 -7.96 29.39 13.44
N ASP A 329 -7.51 30.63 13.25
CA ASP A 329 -8.37 31.70 12.77
C ASP A 329 -8.90 31.32 11.37
N MET A 330 -10.22 31.21 11.26
CA MET A 330 -10.93 30.83 10.03
C MET A 330 -10.79 31.86 8.89
N SER A 331 -9.92 32.88 9.05
CA SER A 331 -9.64 33.91 8.04
C SER A 331 -8.70 33.45 6.92
N THR A 332 -8.02 32.31 7.08
CA THR A 332 -7.23 31.72 5.98
C THR A 332 -8.15 31.10 4.94
N ALA A 333 -8.14 31.64 3.72
CA ALA A 333 -8.89 31.14 2.58
C ALA A 333 -8.39 29.74 2.17
N SER A 334 -8.98 28.70 2.77
CA SER A 334 -8.75 27.32 2.38
C SER A 334 -9.64 26.95 1.18
N ARG A 335 -9.07 26.27 0.17
CA ARG A 335 -9.87 25.74 -0.94
C ARG A 335 -10.81 24.66 -0.41
N SER A 336 -12.12 24.89 -0.51
CA SER A 336 -13.11 23.91 -0.05
C SER A 336 -12.95 22.57 -0.78
N THR A 337 -13.02 21.50 -0.02
CA THR A 337 -13.09 20.13 -0.51
C THR A 337 -14.52 19.73 -0.91
N GLY A 338 -15.51 20.60 -0.68
CA GLY A 338 -16.94 20.31 -0.85
C GLY A 338 -17.54 19.50 0.31
N ASP A 339 -16.87 19.47 1.46
CA ASP A 339 -17.30 18.72 2.65
C ASP A 339 -16.89 19.48 3.91
N SER A 340 -17.88 19.89 4.71
CA SER A 340 -17.67 20.76 5.87
C SER A 340 -16.82 20.11 6.96
N GLU A 341 -16.90 18.79 7.15
CA GLU A 341 -16.07 18.09 8.14
C GLU A 341 -14.62 18.06 7.70
N LEU A 342 -14.37 17.76 6.41
CA LEU A 342 -13.00 17.78 5.88
C LEU A 342 -12.43 19.20 5.85
N ASP A 343 -13.23 20.20 5.50
CA ASP A 343 -12.79 21.59 5.44
C ASP A 343 -12.37 22.10 6.83
N ARG A 344 -13.06 21.69 7.89
CA ARG A 344 -12.71 22.03 9.28
C ARG A 344 -11.30 21.56 9.67
N TRP A 345 -10.89 20.38 9.20
CA TRP A 345 -9.56 19.81 9.46
C TRP A 345 -8.50 20.24 8.45
N LYS A 346 -8.92 20.76 7.29
CA LYS A 346 -8.03 21.35 6.28
C LYS A 346 -7.45 22.69 6.75
N VAL A 347 -8.27 23.55 7.36
CA VAL A 347 -7.85 24.91 7.75
C VAL A 347 -6.55 24.93 8.58
N PRO A 348 -6.38 24.11 9.64
CA PRO A 348 -5.13 24.07 10.40
C PRO A 348 -3.93 23.57 9.58
N LEU A 349 -4.16 22.65 8.64
CA LEU A 349 -3.10 22.16 7.76
C LEU A 349 -2.66 23.21 6.76
N ASP A 350 -3.59 23.93 6.12
CA ASP A 350 -3.25 25.01 5.18
C ASP A 350 -2.56 26.18 5.90
N ALA A 351 -2.91 26.44 7.17
CA ALA A 351 -2.24 27.45 7.98
C ALA A 351 -0.78 27.06 8.31
N MET A 352 -0.50 25.78 8.55
CA MET A 352 0.86 25.27 8.80
C MET A 352 1.65 25.05 7.51
N PHE A 353 0.98 24.60 6.45
CA PHE A 353 1.55 24.19 5.17
C PHE A 353 0.76 24.83 4.02
N PRO A 354 1.03 26.12 3.70
CA PRO A 354 0.29 26.83 2.67
C PRO A 354 0.32 26.09 1.32
N PRO A 355 -0.82 26.02 0.60
CA PRO A 355 -0.87 25.36 -0.69
C PRO A 355 0.02 26.09 -1.68
N LYS A 356 0.81 25.34 -2.46
CA LYS A 356 1.55 25.90 -3.59
C LYS A 356 0.55 26.25 -4.69
N ASN A 357 0.54 27.50 -5.15
CA ASN A 357 -0.30 27.90 -6.27
C ASN A 357 0.11 27.10 -7.52
N SER A 358 -0.81 26.27 -8.01
CA SER A 358 -0.65 25.50 -9.25
C SER A 358 -0.37 26.37 -10.48
N GLU A 359 -0.74 27.66 -10.43
CA GLU A 359 -0.45 28.64 -11.49
C GLU A 359 1.04 28.96 -11.59
N ASP A 360 1.78 28.96 -10.48
CA ASP A 360 3.22 29.25 -10.49
C ASP A 360 4.02 28.11 -11.15
N GLN A 361 3.56 26.85 -11.11
CA GLN A 361 4.26 25.76 -11.80
C GLN A 361 4.04 25.78 -13.32
N LEU A 362 2.87 26.19 -13.78
CA LEU A 362 2.57 26.31 -15.22
C LEU A 362 3.19 27.57 -15.85
N GLN A 363 3.32 28.66 -15.09
CA GLN A 363 3.90 29.92 -15.59
C GLN A 363 5.43 29.97 -15.54
N ASN A 364 6.08 29.22 -14.65
CA ASN A 364 7.53 29.30 -14.44
C ASN A 364 8.36 28.30 -15.24
N ASP A 365 7.76 27.45 -16.09
CA ASP A 365 8.53 26.62 -17.01
C ASP A 365 8.86 27.45 -18.29
N PRO A 366 10.14 27.83 -18.50
CA PRO A 366 10.54 28.69 -19.62
C PRO A 366 10.21 28.08 -20.98
N LEU A 367 10.09 26.75 -21.04
CA LEU A 367 9.74 26.01 -22.26
C LEU A 367 8.25 26.16 -22.59
N LEU A 368 7.37 26.03 -21.61
CA LEU A 368 5.92 26.23 -21.76
C LEU A 368 5.61 27.68 -22.15
N LYS A 369 6.22 28.66 -21.47
CA LYS A 369 6.03 30.07 -21.83
C LYS A 369 6.42 30.36 -23.29
N ARG A 370 7.45 29.69 -23.81
CA ARG A 370 7.90 29.81 -25.21
C ARG A 370 7.04 29.03 -26.22
N LEU A 371 6.38 27.97 -25.80
CA LEU A 371 5.45 27.17 -26.62
C LEU A 371 4.06 27.82 -26.75
N TYR A 372 3.66 28.62 -25.76
CA TYR A 372 2.34 29.25 -25.69
C TYR A 372 2.34 30.76 -25.97
N ASP A 373 3.49 31.36 -26.32
CA ASP A 373 3.59 32.75 -26.79
C ASP A 373 3.02 32.84 -28.22
N MET A 374 1.69 32.75 -28.32
CA MET A 374 0.95 32.82 -29.57
C MET A 374 0.72 34.29 -29.94
N GLY A 375 1.64 34.88 -30.69
CA GLY A 375 1.31 36.03 -31.53
C GLY A 375 0.25 35.65 -32.58
N ASP A 376 -0.49 36.64 -33.08
CA ASP A 376 -1.64 36.54 -34.01
C ASP A 376 -1.33 35.94 -35.42
N GLY A 377 -0.66 34.78 -35.51
CA GLY A 377 -0.24 34.24 -36.81
C GLY A 377 0.17 32.77 -36.89
N GLY A 378 -0.07 31.95 -35.87
CA GLY A 378 0.28 30.53 -35.87
C GLY A 378 1.62 30.22 -35.19
N PHE A 379 2.00 28.94 -35.16
CA PHE A 379 3.33 28.56 -34.67
C PHE A 379 4.34 29.07 -35.69
N GLY A 380 5.39 29.77 -35.28
CA GLY A 380 6.34 30.46 -36.17
C GLY A 380 7.07 29.60 -37.22
N GLU A 381 6.74 28.31 -37.34
CA GLU A 381 7.22 27.39 -38.35
C GLU A 381 6.05 26.72 -39.11
N PRO A 382 5.95 26.90 -40.44
CA PRO A 382 4.85 26.33 -41.25
C PRO A 382 4.83 24.79 -41.25
N LEU A 383 5.94 24.14 -40.89
CA LEU A 383 6.00 22.70 -40.71
C LEU A 383 5.15 22.23 -39.52
N ILE A 384 5.09 23.01 -38.44
CA ILE A 384 4.31 22.69 -37.25
C ILE A 384 2.80 22.74 -37.57
N ASP A 385 2.38 23.75 -38.35
CA ASP A 385 0.98 23.90 -38.77
C ASP A 385 0.54 22.75 -39.68
N THR A 386 1.40 22.30 -40.59
CA THR A 386 1.09 21.16 -41.48
C THR A 386 0.98 19.85 -40.69
N VAL A 387 1.89 19.59 -39.75
CA VAL A 387 1.84 18.39 -38.89
C VAL A 387 0.63 18.42 -37.97
N ARG A 388 0.28 19.59 -37.40
CA ARG A 388 -0.92 19.74 -36.57
C ARG A 388 -2.19 19.44 -37.37
N LYS A 389 -2.32 20.03 -38.57
CA LYS A 389 -3.46 19.78 -39.46
C LYS A 389 -3.59 18.29 -39.81
N GLN A 390 -2.49 17.62 -40.14
CA GLN A 390 -2.49 16.18 -40.38
C GLN A 390 -2.97 15.39 -39.15
N LYS A 391 -2.48 15.73 -37.95
CA LYS A 391 -2.89 15.06 -36.71
C LYS A 391 -4.36 15.31 -36.35
N ASP A 392 -4.88 16.50 -36.60
CA ASP A 392 -6.29 16.83 -36.39
C ASP A 392 -7.19 16.03 -37.36
N GLU A 393 -6.79 15.90 -38.64
CA GLU A 393 -7.49 15.06 -39.62
C GLU A 393 -7.47 13.57 -39.24
N GLU A 394 -6.32 13.04 -38.79
CA GLU A 394 -6.20 11.66 -38.28
C GLU A 394 -7.11 11.42 -37.07
N LEU A 395 -7.14 12.35 -36.11
CA LEU A 395 -7.97 12.28 -34.91
C LEU A 395 -9.47 12.27 -35.25
N GLU A 396 -9.90 13.09 -36.22
CA GLU A 396 -11.28 13.08 -36.70
C GLU A 396 -11.65 11.75 -37.35
N GLN A 397 -10.77 11.20 -38.18
CA GLN A 397 -11.00 9.90 -38.80
C GLN A 397 -11.12 8.79 -37.74
N TYR A 398 -10.26 8.84 -36.72
CA TYR A 398 -10.31 7.89 -35.61
C TYR A 398 -11.62 8.02 -34.81
N ARG A 399 -12.06 9.24 -34.48
CA ARG A 399 -13.34 9.50 -33.80
C ARG A 399 -14.53 8.99 -34.62
N LYS A 400 -14.54 9.27 -35.93
CA LYS A 400 -15.58 8.77 -36.87
C LYS A 400 -15.57 7.24 -36.94
N GLY A 401 -14.40 6.61 -36.89
CA GLY A 401 -14.24 5.16 -36.85
C GLY A 401 -14.74 4.53 -35.55
N ALA A 402 -14.37 5.09 -34.40
CA ALA A 402 -14.79 4.63 -33.08
C ALA A 402 -16.32 4.74 -32.91
N ALA A 403 -16.91 5.88 -33.32
CA ALA A 403 -18.36 6.09 -33.27
C ALA A 403 -19.16 5.13 -34.17
N LYS A 404 -18.55 4.61 -35.24
CA LYS A 404 -19.17 3.58 -36.09
C LYS A 404 -19.11 2.19 -35.46
N ARG A 405 -18.02 1.85 -34.75
CA ARG A 405 -17.89 0.57 -34.02
C ARG A 405 -18.87 0.50 -32.85
N ASP A 406 -18.98 1.58 -32.10
CA ASP A 406 -19.88 1.70 -30.95
C ASP A 406 -21.38 1.64 -31.34
N LYS A 407 -21.70 1.98 -32.61
CA LYS A 407 -23.03 1.81 -33.21
C LYS A 407 -23.30 0.42 -33.80
N GLY A 408 -22.26 -0.39 -34.02
CA GLY A 408 -22.38 -1.76 -34.53
C GLY A 408 -22.45 -2.83 -33.43
N GLU A 409 -22.15 -2.48 -32.18
CA GLU A 409 -22.24 -3.35 -31.00
C GLU A 409 -23.53 -3.15 -30.17
N LYS A 410 -24.48 -2.36 -30.68
CA LYS A 410 -25.88 -2.34 -30.23
C LYS A 410 -26.75 -3.09 -31.22
#